data_AF-A0A958GWK9-F1
#
_entry.id   AF-A0A958GWK9-F1
#
_cell.length_a   1.000
_cell.length_b   1.000
_cell.length_c   1.000
_cell.angle_alpha   90.00
_cell.angle_beta   90.00
_cell.angle_gamma   90.00
#
_symmetry.space_group_name_H-M   'P 1'
#
loop_
_entity.id
_entity.type
_entity.pdbx_description
1 polymer ?
#
loop_
_entity_poly.entity_id
_entity_poly.type
_entity_poly.pdbx_seq_one_letter_code
_entity_poly.pdbx_strand_id
1 'polypeptide(L)' 'GDAAIQAGLFARTPLGRPAEPEEIAAAIVYLASPLASFVTGAILPLDGGYLST' A
#
# COMPACT_ATOMS: atom_id res chain seq x y z
N GLY A 1 -9.94 15.92 15.08
CA GLY A 1 -10.81 14.98 14.35
C GLY A 1 -10.36 14.97 12.92
N ASP A 2 -10.27 13.77 12.34
CA ASP A 2 -9.74 13.40 11.01
C ASP A 2 -8.33 13.89 10.65
N ALA A 3 -8.07 15.19 10.55
CA ALA A 3 -6.75 15.71 10.16
C ALA A 3 -5.64 15.30 11.14
N ALA A 4 -5.91 15.33 12.44
CA ALA A 4 -4.94 14.88 13.46
C ALA A 4 -4.72 13.36 13.43
N ILE A 5 -5.74 12.59 13.02
CA ILE A 5 -5.65 11.12 12.86
C ILE A 5 -4.82 10.80 11.62
N GLN A 6 -5.05 11.51 10.51
CA GLN A 6 -4.28 11.39 9.28
C GLN A 6 -2.80 11.78 9.49
N ALA A 7 -2.54 12.88 10.21
CA ALA A 7 -1.19 13.30 10.54
C ALA A 7 -0.44 12.25 11.37
N GLY A 8 -1.11 11.66 12.38
CA GLY A 8 -0.53 10.57 13.18
C GLY A 8 -0.32 9.27 12.39
N LEU A 9 -1.16 8.99 11.39
CA LEU A 9 -0.99 7.86 10.49
C LEU A 9 0.26 8.05 9.62
N PHE A 10 0.37 9.18 8.93
CA PHE A 10 1.48 9.47 8.04
C PHE A 10 2.82 9.59 8.77
N ALA A 11 2.84 10.05 10.02
CA ALA A 11 4.05 10.07 10.82
C ALA A 11 4.66 8.67 11.06
N ARG A 12 3.85 7.61 11.00
CA ARG A 12 4.27 6.21 11.18
C ARG A 12 4.39 5.44 9.87
N THR A 13 4.01 6.04 8.76
CA THR A 13 4.19 5.46 7.42
C THR A 13 5.52 6.00 6.89
N PRO A 14 6.52 5.17 6.57
CA PRO A 14 7.79 5.62 6.01
C PRO A 14 7.67 6.55 4.80
N LEU A 15 6.69 6.34 3.93
CA LEU A 15 6.42 7.24 2.80
C LEU A 15 5.77 8.59 3.19
N GLY A 16 5.28 8.74 4.43
CA GLY A 16 4.80 10.00 4.97
C GLY A 16 3.55 10.60 4.30
N ARG A 17 2.86 9.82 3.47
CA ARG A 17 1.72 10.28 2.67
C ARG A 17 0.71 9.15 2.44
N PRO A 18 -0.54 9.46 2.06
CA PRO A 18 -1.45 8.45 1.56
C PRO A 18 -0.97 7.93 0.20
N ALA A 19 -1.34 6.70 -0.13
CA ALA A 19 -1.21 6.19 -1.48
C ALA A 19 -2.21 6.89 -2.41
N GLU A 20 -1.78 7.16 -3.63
CA GLU A 20 -2.67 7.60 -4.70
C GLU A 20 -3.47 6.39 -5.22
N PRO A 21 -4.72 6.57 -5.68
CA PRO A 21 -5.54 5.48 -6.21
C PRO A 21 -4.85 4.66 -7.30
N GLU A 22 -4.06 5.32 -8.15
CA GLU A 22 -3.32 4.71 -9.25
C GLU A 22 -2.24 3.75 -8.76
N GLU A 23 -1.64 4.00 -7.60
CA GLU A 23 -0.63 3.12 -7.00
C GLU A 23 -1.25 1.79 -6.56
N ILE A 24 -2.47 1.84 -6.01
CA ILE A 24 -3.23 0.65 -5.64
C ILE A 24 -3.71 -0.09 -6.90
N ALA A 25 -4.23 0.64 -7.89
CA ALA A 25 -4.68 0.07 -9.15
C ALA A 25 -3.55 -0.67 -9.88
N ALA A 26 -2.34 -0.10 -9.92
CA ALA A 26 -1.18 -0.73 -10.54
C ALA A 26 -0.82 -2.07 -9.89
N ALA A 27 -0.88 -2.17 -8.56
CA ALA A 27 -0.63 -3.41 -7.85
C ALA A 27 -1.72 -4.48 -8.10
N ILE A 28 -2.99 -4.05 -8.19
CA ILE A 28 -4.09 -4.94 -8.58
C ILE A 28 -3.88 -5.46 -10.01
N VAL A 29 -3.51 -4.59 -10.94
CA VAL A 29 -3.21 -4.96 -12.33
C VAL A 29 -2.06 -5.95 -12.38
N TYR A 30 -0.99 -5.74 -11.60
CA TYR A 30 0.11 -6.69 -11.48
C TYR A 30 -0.39 -8.07 -11.04
N LEU A 31 -1.14 -8.15 -9.94
CA LEU A 31 -1.67 -9.42 -9.40
C LEU A 31 -2.65 -10.12 -10.35
N ALA A 32 -3.42 -9.36 -11.13
CA ALA A 32 -4.35 -9.90 -12.11
C ALA A 32 -3.68 -10.29 -13.45
N SER A 33 -2.43 -9.90 -13.66
CA SER A 33 -1.70 -10.12 -14.91
C SER A 33 -0.94 -11.45 -14.92
N PRO A 34 -0.50 -11.93 -16.10
CA PRO A 34 0.41 -13.08 -16.20
C PRO A 34 1.75 -12.90 -15.48
N LEU A 35 2.14 -11.65 -15.16
CA LEU A 35 3.37 -11.36 -14.40
C LEU A 35 3.34 -11.93 -12.97
N ALA A 36 2.14 -12.15 -12.43
CA ALA A 36 1.93 -12.77 -11.13
C ALA A 36 1.67 -14.28 -11.22
N SER A 37 2.00 -14.95 -12.34
CA SER A 37 1.67 -16.37 -12.59
C SER A 37 2.18 -17.37 -11.55
N PHE A 38 3.18 -17.01 -10.75
CA PHE A 38 3.69 -17.84 -9.66
C PHE A 38 3.42 -17.28 -8.26
N VAL A 39 2.69 -16.17 -8.17
CA VAL A 39 2.29 -15.55 -6.90
C VAL A 39 0.94 -16.14 -6.49
N THR A 40 0.94 -17.02 -5.49
CA THR A 40 -0.28 -17.63 -4.95
C THR A 40 -0.18 -17.76 -3.44
N GLY A 41 -1.29 -17.54 -2.73
CA GLY A 41 -1.36 -17.59 -1.25
C GLY A 41 -0.57 -16.49 -0.53
N ALA A 42 0.00 -15.53 -1.25
CA ALA A 42 0.76 -14.42 -0.68
C ALA A 42 -0.10 -13.18 -0.45
N ILE A 43 0.23 -12.41 0.59
CA ILE A 43 -0.31 -11.06 0.82
C ILE A 43 0.76 -10.07 0.38
N LEU A 44 0.39 -9.11 -0.47
CA LEU A 44 1.25 -8.02 -0.91
C LEU A 44 0.86 -6.74 -0.14
N PRO A 45 1.65 -6.28 0.85
CA PRO A 45 1.36 -5.04 1.57
C PRO A 45 1.55 -3.82 0.67
N LEU A 46 0.53 -2.95 0.63
CA LEU A 46 0.54 -1.68 -0.09
C LEU A 46 0.23 -0.54 0.89
N ASP A 47 1.13 -0.31 1.83
CA ASP A 47 0.87 0.51 3.02
C ASP A 47 1.93 1.61 3.25
N GLY A 48 2.79 1.85 2.25
CA GLY A 48 3.89 2.80 2.34
C GLY A 48 4.94 2.46 3.40
N GLY A 49 5.04 1.19 3.79
CA GLY A 49 6.00 0.68 4.77
C GLY A 49 5.48 0.62 6.20
N TYR A 50 4.20 0.91 6.43
CA TYR A 50 3.60 1.01 7.76
C TYR A 50 3.72 -0.29 8.60
N LEU A 51 3.62 -1.47 7.98
CA LEU A 51 3.74 -2.76 8.68
C LEU A 51 5.20 -3.22 8.89
N SER A 52 6.19 -2.51 8.35
CA SER A 52 7.60 -2.94 8.36
C SER A 52 8.47 -2.25 9.42
N THR A 53 7.89 -1.35 10.22
CA THR A 53 8.57 -0.55 11.26
C THR A 53 7.77 -0.53 12.55
#